data_AF-A0A9X7N687-F1
#
_entry.id   AF-A0A9X7N687-F1
#
_cell.length_a   1.000
_cell.length_b   1.000
_cell.length_c   1.000
_cell.angle_alpha   90.00
_cell.angle_beta   90.00
_cell.angle_gamma   90.00
#
_symmetry.space_group_name_H-M   'P 1'
#
loop_
_entity.id
_entity.type
_entity.pdbx_description
1 polymer ?
#
loop_
_entity_poly.entity_id
_entity_poly.type
_entity_poly.pdbx_seq_one_letter_code
_entity_poly.pdbx_strand_id
1 'polypeptide(L)'
;MDIKFDSPVKFSMEILEFDERTPSMKVSISLEVRGFKYGFSVVTTLWLECDAFDEFLSALKRRSASILVDMERAFELKIDFSEGSLVWNVSEADLNGGSSLIKGKRPISDDELACLVGAFDSYPKWW
;
A
#
# COMPACT_ATOMS: atom_id res chain seq x y z
N MET A 1 -8.87 0.08 -12.87
CA MET A 1 -7.68 0.90 -13.22
C MET A 1 -6.67 0.57 -12.14
N ASP A 2 -5.49 0.07 -12.52
CA ASP A 2 -4.58 -0.60 -11.58
C ASP A 2 -3.39 0.30 -11.25
N ILE A 3 -3.08 0.49 -9.96
CA ILE A 3 -1.75 0.96 -9.57
C ILE A 3 -0.78 -0.18 -9.88
N LYS A 4 0.32 0.06 -10.60
CA LYS A 4 1.34 -0.95 -10.89
C LYS A 4 2.73 -0.34 -10.75
N PHE A 5 3.59 -1.04 -10.03
CA PHE A 5 5.02 -0.72 -9.92
C PHE A 5 5.82 -1.97 -10.31
N ASP A 6 6.89 -1.84 -11.10
CA ASP A 6 7.66 -3.00 -11.60
C ASP A 6 9.15 -2.79 -11.31
N SER A 7 9.61 -3.33 -10.17
CA SER A 7 10.99 -3.74 -9.83
C SER A 7 11.56 -3.15 -8.54
N PRO A 8 12.22 -3.94 -7.67
CA PRO A 8 12.04 -5.37 -7.41
C PRO A 8 10.80 -5.65 -6.55
N VAL A 9 10.04 -4.61 -6.20
CA VAL A 9 8.74 -4.69 -5.55
C VAL A 9 7.68 -4.48 -6.63
N LYS A 10 6.69 -5.35 -6.76
CA LYS A 10 5.46 -5.06 -7.48
C LYS A 10 4.36 -4.80 -6.49
N PHE A 11 3.82 -3.60 -6.54
CA PHE A 11 2.64 -3.24 -5.78
C PHE A 11 1.50 -3.02 -6.77
N SER A 12 0.36 -3.65 -6.52
CA SER A 12 -0.87 -3.32 -7.21
C SER A 12 -2.05 -3.22 -6.28
N MET A 13 -2.93 -2.28 -6.60
CA MET A 13 -4.17 -2.02 -5.87
C MET A 13 -5.32 -1.96 -6.88
N GLU A 14 -6.37 -2.72 -6.60
CA GLU A 14 -7.60 -2.76 -7.38
C GLU A 14 -8.80 -2.60 -6.44
N ILE A 15 -9.72 -1.68 -6.75
CA ILE A 15 -10.97 -1.55 -5.99
C ILE A 15 -11.93 -2.68 -6.39
N LEU A 16 -12.44 -3.37 -5.39
CA LEU A 16 -13.46 -4.40 -5.53
C LEU A 16 -14.86 -3.84 -5.28
N GLU A 17 -15.02 -3.07 -4.20
CA GLU A 17 -16.32 -2.59 -3.72
C GLU A 17 -16.16 -1.21 -3.06
N PHE A 18 -17.23 -0.41 -3.07
CA PHE A 18 -17.32 0.85 -2.32
C PHE A 18 -18.42 0.75 -1.28
N ASP A 19 -18.21 1.35 -0.12
CA ASP A 19 -19.25 1.62 0.86
C ASP A 19 -19.53 3.12 0.89
N GLU A 20 -20.76 3.51 0.53
CA GLU A 20 -21.21 4.90 0.57
C GLU A 20 -21.68 5.33 1.97
N ARG A 21 -21.99 4.39 2.86
CA ARG A 21 -22.48 4.68 4.22
C ARG A 21 -21.33 5.05 5.15
N THR A 22 -20.18 4.40 4.95
CA THR A 22 -18.91 4.77 5.57
C THR A 22 -17.94 4.97 4.41
N PRO A 23 -17.53 6.21 4.06
CA PRO A 23 -16.76 6.51 2.85
C PRO A 23 -15.45 5.72 2.84
N SER A 24 -15.50 4.54 2.23
CA SER A 24 -14.45 3.54 2.25
C SER A 24 -14.54 2.65 1.02
N MET A 25 -13.41 2.08 0.66
CA MET A 25 -13.27 1.22 -0.50
C MET A 25 -12.62 -0.09 -0.09
N LYS A 26 -13.21 -1.18 -0.54
CA LYS A 26 -12.60 -2.49 -0.48
C LYS A 26 -11.62 -2.61 -1.62
N VAL A 27 -10.36 -2.86 -1.30
CA VAL A 27 -9.29 -3.01 -2.28
C VAL A 27 -8.63 -4.38 -2.16
N SER A 28 -8.29 -4.94 -3.31
CA SER A 28 -7.33 -6.03 -3.43
C SER A 28 -5.94 -5.43 -3.58
N ILE A 29 -5.06 -5.72 -2.63
CA ILE A 29 -3.66 -5.34 -2.68
C ILE A 29 -2.82 -6.58 -2.98
N SER A 30 -2.03 -6.52 -4.04
CA SER A 30 -1.01 -7.50 -4.34
C SER A 30 0.37 -6.87 -4.18
N LEU A 31 1.18 -7.46 -3.31
CA LEU A 31 2.56 -7.07 -3.06
C LEU A 31 3.47 -8.26 -3.37
N GLU A 32 4.28 -8.11 -4.40
CA GLU A 32 5.30 -9.08 -4.80
C GLU A 32 6.68 -8.45 -4.57
N VAL A 33 7.61 -9.17 -3.95
CA VAL A 33 9.00 -8.70 -3.84
C VAL A 33 9.91 -9.80 -4.33
N ARG A 34 10.73 -9.49 -5.34
CA ARG A 34 11.72 -10.41 -5.90
C ARG A 34 13.11 -10.01 -5.41
N GLY A 35 13.61 -10.69 -4.38
CA GLY A 35 14.99 -10.59 -3.91
C GLY A 35 15.85 -11.77 -4.40
N PHE A 36 17.18 -11.55 -4.49
CA PHE A 36 18.19 -12.47 -5.06
C PHE A 36 17.97 -13.99 -4.83
N LYS A 37 17.56 -14.45 -3.63
CA LYS A 37 17.34 -15.88 -3.31
C LYS A 37 15.96 -16.24 -2.75
N TYR A 38 15.13 -15.24 -2.46
CA TYR A 38 13.80 -15.43 -1.90
C TYR A 38 12.86 -14.38 -2.48
N GLY A 39 11.68 -14.83 -2.90
CA GLY A 39 10.57 -13.95 -3.28
C GLY A 39 9.41 -14.19 -2.34
N PHE A 40 8.64 -13.14 -2.06
CA PHE A 40 7.33 -13.28 -1.46
C PHE A 40 6.29 -12.62 -2.36
N SER A 41 5.10 -13.20 -2.36
CA SER A 41 3.92 -12.63 -2.99
C SER A 41 2.80 -12.75 -1.98
N VAL A 42 2.17 -11.63 -1.65
CA VAL A 42 0.98 -11.59 -0.81
C VAL A 42 -0.13 -10.89 -1.57
N VAL A 43 -1.31 -11.49 -1.56
CA VAL A 43 -2.53 -10.88 -2.04
C VAL A 43 -3.48 -10.81 -0.86
N THR A 44 -3.90 -9.61 -0.51
CA THR A 44 -4.83 -9.38 0.59
C THR A 44 -5.99 -8.51 0.12
N THR A 45 -7.16 -8.71 0.70
CA THR A 45 -8.33 -7.86 0.47
C THR A 45 -8.67 -7.16 1.77
N LEU A 46 -8.79 -5.84 1.71
CA LEU A 46 -8.98 -5.01 2.90
C LEU A 46 -9.83 -3.79 2.60
N TRP A 47 -10.30 -3.12 3.65
CA TRP A 47 -11.04 -1.87 3.57
C TRP A 47 -10.13 -0.68 3.88
N LEU A 48 -10.12 0.31 2.99
CA LEU A 48 -9.45 1.60 3.18
C LEU A 48 -10.50 2.69 3.31
N GLU A 49 -10.38 3.54 4.32
CA GLU A 49 -11.15 4.78 4.37
C GLU A 49 -10.69 5.72 3.23
N CYS A 50 -11.64 6.38 2.57
CA CYS A 50 -11.33 7.33 1.51
C CYS A 50 -10.48 8.49 2.04
N ASP A 51 -10.77 8.95 3.27
CA ASP A 51 -9.99 10.00 3.94
C ASP A 51 -8.55 9.57 4.22
N ALA A 52 -8.33 8.31 4.64
CA ALA A 52 -6.99 7.77 4.87
C ALA A 52 -6.18 7.71 3.56
N PHE A 53 -6.83 7.37 2.44
CA PHE A 53 -6.20 7.39 1.12
C PHE A 53 -5.86 8.82 0.68
N ASP A 54 -6.77 9.77 0.88
CA ASP A 54 -6.56 11.18 0.52
C ASP A 54 -5.46 11.84 1.36
N GLU A 55 -5.42 11.56 2.67
CA GLU A 55 -4.36 12.02 3.56
C GLU A 55 -3.01 11.43 3.14
N PHE A 56 -2.97 10.12 2.84
CA PHE A 56 -1.77 9.47 2.33
C PHE A 56 -1.27 10.13 1.05
N LEU A 57 -2.14 10.35 0.06
CA LEU A 57 -1.77 10.97 -1.22
C LEU A 57 -1.31 12.43 -1.03
N SER A 58 -1.98 13.18 -0.16
CA SER A 58 -1.60 14.55 0.18
C SER A 58 -0.21 14.60 0.83
N ALA A 59 0.04 13.72 1.81
CA ALA A 59 1.34 13.61 2.47
C ALA A 59 2.45 13.18 1.50
N LEU A 60 2.13 12.23 0.61
CA LEU A 60 3.02 11.71 -0.41
C LEU A 60 3.46 12.83 -1.38
N LYS A 61 2.51 13.66 -1.85
CA LYS A 61 2.78 14.82 -2.71
C LYS A 61 3.63 15.89 -2.02
N ARG A 62 3.47 16.05 -0.71
CA ARG A 62 4.22 17.03 0.10
C ARG A 62 5.60 16.52 0.53
N ARG A 63 5.99 15.30 0.13
CA ARG A 63 7.21 14.62 0.57
C ARG A 63 7.33 14.55 2.11
N SER A 64 6.21 14.41 2.78
CA SER A 64 6.12 14.23 4.24
C SER A 64 5.81 12.77 4.58
N ALA A 65 6.15 12.32 5.78
CA ALA A 65 5.87 10.95 6.23
C ALA A 65 4.42 10.55 5.89
N SER A 66 4.27 9.60 4.97
CA SER A 66 2.97 9.16 4.44
C SER A 66 2.77 7.70 4.80
N ILE A 67 1.68 7.41 5.50
CA ILE A 67 1.32 6.06 5.95
C ILE A 67 -0.09 5.78 5.47
N LEU A 68 -0.26 4.69 4.73
CA LEU A 68 -1.56 4.16 4.34
C LEU A 68 -1.84 2.93 5.21
N VAL A 69 -2.92 2.98 5.97
CA VAL A 69 -3.35 1.90 6.87
C VAL A 69 -4.78 1.52 6.51
N ASP A 70 -5.10 0.24 6.57
CA ASP A 70 -6.47 -0.27 6.46
C ASP A 70 -7.26 -0.14 7.76
N MET A 71 -8.58 -0.28 7.66
CA MET A 71 -9.47 -0.15 8.82
C MET A 71 -9.18 -1.18 9.92
N GLU A 72 -8.72 -2.38 9.55
CA GLU A 72 -8.38 -3.46 10.49
C GLU A 72 -6.92 -3.39 10.97
N ARG A 73 -6.12 -2.43 10.46
CA ARG A 73 -4.68 -2.31 10.71
C ARG A 73 -3.90 -3.59 10.37
N ALA A 74 -4.45 -4.40 9.46
CA ALA A 74 -3.83 -5.60 8.93
C ALA A 74 -2.79 -5.30 7.84
N PHE A 75 -2.77 -4.07 7.31
CA PHE A 75 -1.90 -3.59 6.25
C PHE A 75 -1.41 -2.18 6.57
N GLU A 76 -0.12 -1.96 6.39
CA GLU A 76 0.49 -0.64 6.46
C GLU A 76 1.49 -0.47 5.32
N LEU A 77 1.37 0.62 4.57
CA LEU A 77 2.36 1.06 3.59
C LEU A 77 2.86 2.44 3.98
N LYS A 78 4.13 2.54 4.35
CA LYS A 78 4.78 3.78 4.76
C LYS A 78 5.88 4.18 3.80
N ILE A 79 5.97 5.47 3.52
CA ILE A 79 7.16 6.08 2.91
C ILE A 79 7.87 6.92 3.95
N ASP A 80 9.09 6.51 4.26
CA ASP A 80 9.99 7.26 5.10
C ASP A 80 10.89 8.14 4.23
N PHE A 81 10.53 9.42 4.13
CA PHE A 81 11.30 10.41 3.38
C PHE A 81 12.64 10.77 4.04
N SER A 82 12.79 10.53 5.36
CA SER A 82 14.04 10.81 6.05
C SER A 82 15.12 9.77 5.73
N GLU A 83 14.71 8.52 5.57
CA GLU A 83 15.59 7.40 5.20
C GLU A 83 15.53 7.07 3.70
N GLY A 84 14.64 7.70 2.93
CA GLY A 84 14.40 7.39 1.52
C GLY A 84 13.97 5.94 1.32
N SER A 85 13.03 5.45 2.15
CA SER A 85 12.66 4.04 2.17
C SER A 85 11.16 3.80 2.12
N LEU A 86 10.77 2.77 1.36
CA LEU A 86 9.44 2.20 1.35
C LEU A 86 9.39 1.07 2.38
N VAL A 87 8.45 1.18 3.33
CA VAL A 87 8.20 0.20 4.37
C VAL A 87 6.80 -0.35 4.17
N TRP A 88 6.65 -1.67 4.27
CA TRP A 88 5.35 -2.31 4.23
C TRP A 88 5.23 -3.32 5.37
N ASN A 89 4.01 -3.48 5.86
CA ASN A 89 3.63 -4.45 6.85
C ASN A 89 2.30 -5.07 6.47
N VAL A 90 2.24 -6.39 6.49
CA VAL A 90 1.02 -7.16 6.25
C VAL A 90 0.92 -8.18 7.36
N SER A 91 -0.15 -8.12 8.15
CA SER A 91 -0.47 -9.09 9.18
C SER A 91 -1.74 -9.83 8.80
N GLU A 92 -1.68 -11.15 8.84
CA GLU A 92 -2.84 -12.02 8.71
C GLU A 92 -3.02 -12.78 10.02
N ALA A 93 -4.18 -12.63 10.65
CA ALA A 93 -4.55 -13.42 11.81
C ALA A 93 -5.18 -14.73 11.35
N ASP A 94 -4.59 -15.85 11.74
CA ASP A 94 -5.15 -17.18 11.60
C ASP A 94 -6.28 -17.37 12.64
N LEU A 95 -7.35 -18.04 12.23
CA LEU A 95 -8.48 -18.41 13.08
C LEU A 95 -8.07 -19.26 14.30
N ASN A 96 -6.90 -19.91 14.25
CA ASN A 96 -6.30 -20.65 15.37
C ASN A 96 -5.49 -19.79 16.35
N GLY A 97 -5.51 -18.46 16.22
CA GLY A 97 -4.79 -17.53 17.10
C GLY A 97 -3.31 -17.35 16.77
N GLY A 98 -2.84 -17.91 15.65
CA GLY A 98 -1.55 -17.56 15.06
C GLY A 98 -1.64 -16.24 14.29
N SER A 99 -0.58 -15.44 14.26
CA SER A 99 -0.52 -14.25 13.39
C SER A 99 0.70 -14.34 12.50
N SER A 100 0.49 -14.34 11.18
CA SER A 100 1.56 -14.25 10.19
C SER A 100 1.86 -12.78 9.95
N LEU A 101 3.11 -12.37 10.15
CA LEU A 101 3.55 -10.99 9.94
C LEU A 101 4.61 -10.95 8.84
N ILE A 102 4.30 -10.29 7.74
CA ILE A 102 5.21 -10.03 6.64
C ILE A 102 5.53 -8.53 6.64
N LYS A 103 6.76 -8.20 7.00
CA LYS A 103 7.26 -6.82 6.96
C LYS A 103 8.49 -6.73 6.09
N GLY A 104 8.64 -5.60 5.41
CA GLY A 104 9.83 -5.32 4.62
C GLY A 104 10.10 -3.83 4.52
N LYS A 105 11.37 -3.52 4.25
CA LYS A 105 11.87 -2.17 4.05
C LYS A 105 12.81 -2.21 2.86
N ARG A 106 12.65 -1.26 1.93
CA ARG A 106 13.54 -1.11 0.77
C ARG A 106 13.87 0.37 0.57
N PRO A 107 15.11 0.73 0.21
CA PRO A 107 15.38 2.05 -0.33
C PRO A 107 14.56 2.29 -1.61
N ILE A 108 13.95 3.47 -1.71
CA ILE A 108 13.23 3.93 -2.90
C ILE A 108 14.02 5.10 -3.50
N SER A 109 14.28 5.06 -4.81
CA SER A 109 14.90 6.19 -5.51
C SER A 109 13.88 7.29 -5.84
N ASP A 110 14.34 8.51 -6.10
CA ASP A 110 13.46 9.64 -6.45
C ASP A 110 12.59 9.34 -7.70
N ASP A 111 13.12 8.63 -8.69
CA ASP A 111 12.37 8.23 -9.90
C ASP A 111 11.22 7.27 -9.54
N GLU A 112 11.51 6.31 -8.67
CA GLU A 112 10.53 5.33 -8.19
C GLU A 112 9.45 5.99 -7.33
N LEU A 113 9.84 6.95 -6.49
CA LEU A 113 8.92 7.77 -5.71
C LEU A 113 8.03 8.62 -6.62
N ALA A 114 8.58 9.22 -7.69
CA ALA A 114 7.81 9.99 -8.66
C ALA A 114 6.80 9.11 -9.41
N CYS A 115 7.22 7.89 -9.81
CA CYS A 115 6.33 6.90 -10.40
C CYS A 115 5.21 6.49 -9.42
N LEU A 116 5.53 6.30 -8.14
CA LEU A 116 4.55 5.96 -7.12
C LEU A 116 3.53 7.11 -6.92
N VAL A 117 4.01 8.34 -6.75
CA VAL A 117 3.16 9.54 -6.67
C VAL A 117 2.25 9.62 -7.89
N GLY A 118 2.81 9.45 -9.09
CA GLY A 118 2.04 9.47 -10.33
C GLY A 118 1.00 8.38 -10.42
N ALA A 119 1.29 7.17 -9.91
CA ALA A 119 0.35 6.06 -9.93
C ALA A 119 -0.82 6.25 -8.95
N PHE A 120 -0.56 6.79 -7.75
CA PHE A 120 -1.63 7.17 -6.81
C PHE A 120 -2.40 8.42 -7.27
N ASP A 121 -1.75 9.38 -7.91
CA ASP A 121 -2.40 10.60 -8.44
C ASP A 121 -3.25 10.34 -9.67
N SER A 122 -2.80 9.45 -10.56
CA SER A 122 -3.57 9.01 -11.73
C SER A 122 -4.70 8.05 -11.35
N TYR A 123 -4.82 7.71 -10.07
CA TYR A 123 -5.88 6.82 -9.60
C TYR A 123 -7.22 7.58 -9.61
N PRO A 124 -8.23 7.07 -10.32
CA PRO A 124 -9.51 7.75 -10.42
C PRO A 124 -10.14 7.82 -9.03
N LYS A 125 -10.41 9.03 -8.56
CA LYS A 125 -11.22 9.24 -7.35
C LYS A 125 -12.67 9.05 -7.73
N TRP A 126 -13.34 8.13 -7.05
CA TRP A 126 -14.76 7.83 -7.24
C TRP A 126 -15.63 8.39 -6.10
N TRP A 127 -15.00 9.08 -5.14
CA TRP A 127 -15.62 9.82 -4.04
C TRP A 127 -15.42 11.33 -4.24
#